data_AF-A0A062FSZ6-F1
#
_entry.id   AF-A0A062FSZ6-F1
#
_cell.length_a   1.000
_cell.length_b   1.000
_cell.length_c   1.000
_cell.angle_alpha   90.00
_cell.angle_beta   90.00
_cell.angle_gamma   90.00
#
_symmetry.space_group_name_H-M   'P 1'
#
loop_
_entity.id
_entity.type
_entity.pdbx_description
1 polymer ?
#
loop_
_entity_poly.entity_id
_entity_poly.type
_entity_poly.pdbx_seq_one_letter_code
_entity_poly.pdbx_strand_id
1 'polypeptide(L)' 'FETKLTYPKAYITAVRYRTWLLNEIYSQLIKLKTDATFQDAKLFLYMIEGAIIQFISSDVAIERERVLECFLLGFG' A
#
# COMPACT_ATOMS: atom_id res chain seq x y z
N PHE A 1 -1.72 6.40 -16.35
CA PHE A 1 -1.09 6.97 -17.56
C PHE A 1 -1.79 8.28 -17.95
N GLU A 2 -3.13 8.33 -17.93
CA GLU A 2 -3.90 9.55 -18.20
C GLU A 2 -3.66 10.68 -17.18
N THR A 3 -3.62 10.37 -15.88
CA THR A 3 -3.38 11.36 -14.82
C THR A 3 -2.05 12.12 -14.95
N LYS A 4 -1.03 11.50 -15.55
CA LYS A 4 0.27 12.15 -15.83
C LYS A 4 0.14 13.27 -16.86
N LEU A 5 -0.79 13.14 -17.81
CA LEU A 5 -1.03 14.10 -18.88
C LEU A 5 -2.04 15.18 -18.44
N THR A 6 -3.13 14.77 -17.79
CA THR A 6 -4.24 15.68 -17.43
C THR A 6 -4.00 16.41 -16.11
N TYR A 7 -3.28 15.79 -15.16
CA TYR A 7 -3.02 16.35 -13.82
C TYR A 7 -1.56 16.11 -13.37
N PRO A 8 -0.57 16.68 -14.08
CA PRO A 8 0.85 16.37 -13.87
C PRO A 8 1.35 16.64 -12.44
N LYS A 9 0.85 17.70 -11.80
CA LYS A 9 1.21 18.02 -10.40
C LYS A 9 0.71 16.95 -9.43
N ALA A 10 -0.54 16.51 -9.57
CA ALA A 10 -1.11 15.45 -8.73
C ALA A 10 -0.38 14.12 -8.95
N TYR A 11 -0.06 13.80 -10.20
CA TYR A 11 0.73 12.63 -10.55
C TYR A 11 2.11 12.64 -9.88
N ILE A 12 2.86 13.74 -9.96
CA ILE A 12 4.18 13.85 -9.32
C ILE A 12 4.08 13.68 -7.81
N THR A 13 3.06 14.29 -7.19
CA THR A 13 2.80 14.12 -5.75
C THR A 13 2.54 12.66 -5.39
N ALA A 14 1.70 11.95 -6.16
CA ALA A 14 1.44 10.52 -5.94
C ALA A 14 2.71 9.66 -6.05
N VAL A 15 3.56 9.94 -7.04
CA VAL A 15 4.86 9.25 -7.19
C VAL A 15 5.77 9.51 -5.99
N ARG A 16 5.87 10.75 -5.52
CA ARG A 16 6.67 11.09 -4.32
C ARG A 16 6.18 10.36 -3.08
N TYR A 17 4.86 10.34 -2.86
CA TYR A 17 4.27 9.59 -1.75
C TYR A 17 4.56 8.10 -1.84
N ARG A 18 4.45 7.50 -3.04
CA ARG A 18 4.78 6.08 -3.23
C ARG A 18 6.22 5.77 -2.86
N THR A 19 7.17 6.60 -3.29
CA THR A 19 8.59 6.43 -2.95
C THR A 19 8.84 6.62 -1.46
N TRP A 20 8.25 7.64 -0.85
CA TRP A 20 8.39 7.87 0.59
C TRP A 20 7.84 6.69 1.40
N LEU A 21 6.64 6.21 1.08
CA LEU A 21 6.00 5.10 1.79
C LEU A 21 6.81 3.80 1.66
N LEU A 22 7.37 3.51 0.49
CA LEU A 22 8.22 2.34 0.30
C LEU A 22 9.48 2.39 1.19
N ASN A 23 10.12 3.55 1.28
CA ASN A 23 11.29 3.73 2.15
C ASN A 23 10.92 3.63 3.62
N GLU A 24 9.76 4.16 4.01
CA GLU A 24 9.26 4.08 5.39
C GLU A 24 8.98 2.62 5.76
N ILE A 25 8.25 1.88 4.92
CA ILE A 25 7.99 0.45 5.10
C ILE A 25 9.30 -0.32 5.28
N TYR A 26 10.28 -0.11 4.40
CA TYR A 26 11.59 -0.75 4.50
C TYR A 26 12.33 -0.41 5.80
N SER A 27 12.33 0.87 6.20
CA SER A 27 12.94 1.36 7.45
C SER A 27 12.34 0.69 8.70
N GLN A 28 11.05 0.40 8.70
CA GLN A 28 10.42 -0.31 9.81
C GLN A 28 10.64 -1.84 9.71
N LEU A 29 10.57 -2.43 8.51
CA LEU A 29 10.78 -3.86 8.29
C LEU A 29 12.16 -4.31 8.77
N ILE A 30 13.22 -3.57 8.45
CA ILE A 30 14.59 -3.96 8.83
C ILE A 30 14.82 -3.93 10.35
N LYS A 31 14.04 -3.13 11.10
CA LYS A 31 14.08 -3.11 12.58
C LYS A 31 13.44 -4.35 13.20
N LEU A 32 12.46 -4.94 12.51
CA LEU A 32 11.75 -6.13 12.97
C LEU A 32 12.40 -7.43 12.47
N LYS A 33 12.92 -7.40 11.23
CA LYS A 33 13.54 -8.53 10.53
C LYS A 33 14.80 -8.02 9.83
N THR A 34 15.97 -8.26 10.42
CA THR A 34 17.25 -7.70 9.97
C THR A 34 17.73 -8.21 8.60
N ASP A 35 17.16 -9.32 8.11
CA ASP A 35 17.41 -9.86 6.77
C ASP A 35 16.35 -9.44 5.74
N ALA A 36 15.41 -8.54 6.12
CA ALA A 36 14.41 -8.03 5.19
C ALA A 36 15.05 -7.23 4.05
N THR A 37 14.58 -7.48 2.83
CA THR A 37 15.07 -6.84 1.62
C THR A 37 14.14 -5.71 1.18
N PHE A 38 14.64 -4.88 0.27
CA PHE A 38 13.80 -3.87 -0.38
C PHE A 38 12.65 -4.50 -1.21
N GLN A 39 12.82 -5.73 -1.69
CA GLN A 39 11.74 -6.46 -2.38
C GLN A 39 10.62 -6.85 -1.41
N ASP A 40 10.95 -7.21 -0.17
CA ASP A 40 9.96 -7.52 0.86
C ASP A 40 9.12 -6.29 1.20
N ALA A 41 9.76 -5.12 1.33
CA ALA A 41 9.07 -3.85 1.50
C ALA A 41 8.15 -3.50 0.31
N LYS A 42 8.61 -3.80 -0.91
CA LYS A 42 7.82 -3.60 -2.13
C LYS A 42 6.62 -4.53 -2.20
N LEU A 43 6.77 -5.79 -1.80
CA LEU A 43 5.69 -6.76 -1.71
C LEU A 43 4.66 -6.31 -0.67
N PHE A 44 5.11 -5.82 0.49
CA PHE A 44 4.24 -5.27 1.53
C PHE A 44 3.45 -4.06 1.05
N LEU A 45 4.09 -3.15 0.31
CA LEU A 45 3.41 -2.02 -0.32
C LEU A 45 2.32 -2.49 -1.30
N TYR A 46 2.58 -3.52 -2.12
CA TYR A 46 1.55 -4.08 -3.02
C TYR A 46 0.38 -4.71 -2.27
N MET A 47 0.63 -5.35 -1.12
CA MET A 47 -0.45 -5.88 -0.27
C MET A 47 -1.34 -4.75 0.26
N ILE A 48 -0.74 -3.65 0.76
CA ILE A 48 -1.49 -2.46 1.19
C ILE A 48 -2.33 -1.89 0.04
N GLU A 49 -1.73 -1.75 -1.15
CA GLU A 49 -2.44 -1.23 -2.33
C GLU A 49 -3.61 -2.12 -2.74
N GLY A 50 -3.42 -3.44 -2.72
CA GLY A 50 -4.49 -4.40 -2.99
C GLY A 50 -5.64 -4.28 -1.99
N ALA A 51 -5.33 -4.13 -0.70
CA ALA A 51 -6.34 -3.93 0.35
C ALA A 51 -7.10 -2.62 0.17
N ILE A 52 -6.40 -1.51 -0.12
CA ILE A 52 -7.04 -0.21 -0.39
C ILE A 52 -7.97 -0.30 -1.62
N ILE A 53 -7.52 -0.92 -2.71
CA ILE A 53 -8.35 -1.08 -3.91
C ILE A 53 -9.58 -1.93 -3.63
N GLN A 54 -9.43 -3.06 -2.93
CA GLN A 54 -10.57 -3.91 -2.55
C GLN A 54 -11.54 -3.16 -1.64
N PHE A 55 -11.04 -2.40 -0.68
CA PHE A 55 -11.85 -1.61 0.23
C PHE A 55 -12.66 -0.52 -0.51
N ILE A 56 -12.02 0.22 -1.43
CA ILE A 56 -12.68 1.26 -2.22
C ILE A 56 -13.69 0.65 -3.21
N SER A 57 -13.38 -0.53 -3.77
CA SER A 57 -14.23 -1.20 -4.77
C SER A 57 -15.42 -1.94 -4.16
N SER A 58 -15.46 -2.12 -2.84
CA SER A 58 -16.58 -2.76 -2.16
C SER A 58 -17.76 -1.79 -2.06
N ASP A 59 -18.94 -2.23 -2.53
CA ASP A 59 -20.19 -1.45 -2.51
C ASP A 59 -20.95 -1.56 -1.17
N VAL A 60 -20.57 -2.50 -0.30
CA VAL A 60 -21.29 -2.79 0.95
C VAL A 60 -20.37 -2.55 2.16
N ALA A 61 -20.81 -1.73 3.11
CA ALA A 61 -20.03 -1.39 4.31
C ALA A 61 -19.55 -2.63 5.10
N ILE A 62 -20.36 -3.70 5.15
CA ILE A 62 -20.01 -4.96 5.81
C ILE A 62 -18.86 -5.67 5.09
N GLU A 63 -18.83 -5.64 3.76
CA GLU A 63 -17.73 -6.23 2.99
C GLU A 63 -16.43 -5.45 3.18
N ARG A 64 -16.52 -4.12 3.31
CA ARG A 64 -15.38 -3.25 3.63
C ARG A 64 -14.75 -3.59 4.98
N GLU A 65 -15.57 -3.78 6.02
CA GLU A 65 -15.10 -4.22 7.34
C GLU A 65 -14.43 -5.60 7.26
N ARG A 66 -15.04 -6.55 6.54
CA ARG A 66 -14.47 -7.89 6.35
C ARG A 66 -13.14 -7.88 5.58
N VAL A 67 -12.97 -7.01 4.59
CA VAL A 67 -11.69 -6.86 3.85
C VAL A 67 -10.59 -6.37 4.78
N LEU A 68 -10.89 -5.39 5.64
CA LEU A 68 -9.95 -4.90 6.65
C LEU A 68 -9.62 -5.98 7.68
N GLU A 69 -10.62 -6.71 8.17
CA GLU A 69 -10.41 -7.83 9.09
C GLU A 69 -9.56 -8.94 8.47
N CYS A 70 -9.85 -9.38 7.24
CA CYS A 70 -9.04 -10.38 6.54
C CYS A 70 -7.59 -9.93 6.34
N PHE A 71 -7.39 -8.64 6.00
CA PHE A 71 -6.05 -8.08 5.86
C PHE A 71 -5.31 -8.08 7.20
N LEU A 72 -5.95 -7.60 8.27
CA LEU A 72 -5.32 -7.45 9.60
C LEU A 72 -5.13 -8.79 10.32
N LEU A 73 -6.08 -9.72 10.21
CA LEU A 73 -6.00 -11.06 10.79
C LEU A 73 -4.98 -11.94 10.06
N GLY A 74 -4.70 -11.68 8.78
CA GLY A 74 -3.64 -12.36 8.03
C GLY A 74 -2.21 -12.04 8.51
N PHE A 75 -2.04 -11.05 9.40
CA PHE A 75 -0.76 -10.72 10.04
C PHE A 75 -0.60 -11.32 11.45
N GLY A 76 -1.58 -12.08 11.93
CA GLY A 76 -1.58 -12.77 13.23
C GLY A 76 -0.95 -14.15 13.19
#